data_AF-A0A0B4J1F7-F1
#
_entry.id   AF-A0A0B4J1F7-F1
#
_cell.length_a   1.000
_cell.length_b   1.000
_cell.length_c   1.000
_cell.angle_alpha   90.00
_cell.angle_beta   90.00
_cell.angle_gamma   90.00
#
_symmetry.space_group_name_H-M   'P 1'
#
loop_
_entity.id
_entity.type
_entity.pdbx_description
1 polymer ?
#
loop_
_entity_poly.entity_id
_entity_poly.type
_entity_poly.pdbx_seq_one_letter_code
_entity_poly.pdbx_strand_id
1 'polypeptide(L)'
;MASFMEEMQKPKLRELLETGIQLLEEVEAATQPTGSKPIQEKVREALKLLEKASDMLSQLDLFSRNEDWEEIASADLKYLMLPALKGALTLKLVGSSKRLGLLQDAREHFMNFLTQTHSYHVADFQLPWAQSSSTEGNPAATSDAQEQNLVAMASQRQTKIQRYKQKKAVEQRLSSLKSAVESGQADDERVREYYLLQLRRWISISLDEIENIEQEIEILRERDSLGETSASRSSPQERPPLKPFVLTRSVAQAQVFGAGYPSLATMTVNDWYEQRQKNEVSPTLQEAEKQAPPSETFTVSEKEEPDLEQKEDEDENALHRMQEWDDWKDTHPRGYGNRQNMG
;
A
#
# COMPACT_ATOMS: atom_id res chain seq x y z
N MET A 1 -34.06 -18.25 42.13
CA MET A 1 -34.54 -17.36 41.05
C MET A 1 -33.49 -16.33 40.62
N ALA A 2 -32.76 -15.67 41.53
CA ALA A 2 -31.72 -14.71 41.15
C ALA A 2 -30.59 -15.31 40.27
N SER A 3 -30.08 -16.50 40.61
CA SER A 3 -28.99 -17.12 39.82
C SER A 3 -29.44 -17.67 38.45
N PHE A 4 -30.74 -17.95 38.27
CA PHE A 4 -31.28 -18.40 36.98
C PHE A 4 -31.55 -17.21 36.05
N MET A 5 -31.92 -16.05 36.61
CA MET A 5 -32.04 -14.80 35.84
C MET A 5 -30.66 -14.25 35.45
N GLU A 6 -29.64 -14.47 36.27
CA GLU A 6 -28.24 -14.09 35.98
C GLU A 6 -27.58 -14.99 34.93
N GLU A 7 -27.99 -16.26 34.80
CA GLU A 7 -27.60 -17.14 33.69
C GLU A 7 -28.22 -16.73 32.35
N MET A 8 -29.45 -16.21 32.34
CA MET A 8 -30.10 -15.73 31.12
C MET A 8 -29.51 -14.42 30.55
N GLN A 9 -28.59 -13.78 31.28
CA GLN A 9 -28.01 -12.48 30.93
C GLN A 9 -26.56 -12.56 30.45
N LYS A 10 -25.98 -13.76 30.38
CA LYS A 10 -24.65 -13.97 29.83
C LYS A 10 -24.74 -14.02 28.29
N PRO A 11 -23.99 -13.18 27.56
CA PRO A 11 -24.02 -13.18 26.09
C PRO A 11 -23.58 -14.55 25.56
N LYS A 12 -24.31 -15.05 24.56
CA LYS A 12 -24.02 -16.36 23.95
C LYS A 12 -22.77 -16.28 23.08
N LEU A 13 -22.08 -17.41 22.90
CA LEU A 13 -20.87 -17.49 22.06
C LEU A 13 -21.12 -16.97 20.64
N ARG A 14 -22.28 -17.32 20.05
CA ARG A 14 -22.73 -16.81 18.76
C ARG A 14 -22.83 -15.28 18.72
N GLU A 15 -23.48 -14.68 19.71
CA GLU A 15 -23.70 -13.24 19.79
C GLU A 15 -22.36 -12.49 19.94
N LEU A 16 -21.45 -13.01 20.77
CA LEU A 16 -20.12 -12.43 20.94
C LEU A 16 -19.33 -12.38 19.62
N LEU A 17 -19.37 -13.47 18.85
CA LEU A 17 -18.70 -13.52 17.55
C LEU A 17 -19.36 -12.56 16.55
N GLU A 18 -20.69 -12.59 16.43
CA GLU A 18 -21.43 -11.76 15.47
C GLU A 18 -21.23 -10.27 15.75
N THR A 19 -21.30 -9.84 17.01
CA THR A 19 -21.01 -8.45 17.40
C THR A 19 -19.53 -8.09 17.15
N GLY A 20 -18.60 -9.00 17.42
CA GLY A 20 -17.18 -8.77 17.13
C GLY A 20 -16.88 -8.58 15.63
N ILE A 21 -17.53 -9.38 14.77
CA ILE A 21 -17.45 -9.24 13.31
C ILE A 21 -18.05 -7.91 12.86
N GLN A 22 -19.24 -7.56 13.35
CA GLN A 22 -19.91 -6.29 13.02
C GLN A 22 -19.04 -5.08 13.38
N LEU A 23 -18.47 -5.08 14.59
CA LEU A 23 -17.58 -3.99 15.03
C LEU A 23 -16.31 -3.90 14.16
N LEU A 24 -15.75 -5.04 13.74
CA LEU A 24 -14.62 -5.05 12.80
C LEU A 24 -15.02 -4.45 11.45
N GLU A 25 -16.15 -4.86 10.86
CA GLU A 25 -16.66 -4.32 9.60
C GLU A 25 -16.92 -2.80 9.72
N GLU A 26 -17.50 -2.34 10.84
CA GLU A 26 -17.69 -0.91 11.10
C GLU A 26 -16.38 -0.14 11.21
N VAL A 27 -15.36 -0.72 11.84
CA VAL A 27 -14.02 -0.11 11.96
C VAL A 27 -13.33 -0.04 10.59
N GLU A 28 -13.49 -1.07 9.75
CA GLU A 28 -12.92 -1.11 8.40
C GLU A 28 -13.64 -0.16 7.43
N ALA A 29 -14.96 0.01 7.58
CA ALA A 29 -15.75 0.92 6.77
C ALA A 29 -15.71 2.38 7.26
N ALA A 30 -15.17 2.64 8.45
CA ALA A 30 -15.15 3.98 9.02
C ALA A 30 -14.30 4.95 8.20
N THR A 31 -14.86 6.12 7.90
CA THR A 31 -14.15 7.22 7.21
C THR A 31 -13.36 8.12 8.16
N GLN A 32 -13.54 7.95 9.47
CA GLN A 32 -12.85 8.72 10.50
C GLN A 32 -11.41 8.21 10.70
N PRO A 33 -10.49 9.02 11.24
CA PRO A 33 -9.13 8.57 11.51
C PRO A 33 -9.10 7.37 12.47
N THR A 34 -8.36 6.31 12.15
CA THR A 34 -8.29 5.08 12.95
C THR A 34 -7.88 5.33 14.40
N GLY A 35 -7.03 6.33 14.65
CA GLY A 35 -6.60 6.73 15.99
C GLY A 35 -7.62 7.56 16.80
N SER A 36 -8.79 7.86 16.23
CA SER A 36 -9.84 8.61 16.93
C SER A 36 -10.41 7.80 18.11
N LYS A 37 -10.81 8.49 19.17
CA LYS A 37 -11.41 7.87 20.37
C LYS A 37 -12.56 6.91 20.05
N PRO A 38 -13.60 7.28 19.26
CA PRO A 38 -14.72 6.38 19.00
C PRO A 38 -14.29 5.10 18.28
N ILE A 39 -13.37 5.18 17.30
CA ILE A 39 -12.87 3.98 16.62
C ILE A 39 -12.06 3.11 17.58
N GLN A 40 -11.16 3.71 18.36
CA GLN A 40 -10.34 2.96 19.31
C GLN A 40 -11.17 2.33 20.44
N GLU A 41 -12.27 2.94 20.85
CA GLU A 41 -13.24 2.34 21.78
C GLU A 41 -13.92 1.11 21.17
N LYS A 42 -14.41 1.20 19.93
CA LYS A 42 -14.97 0.06 19.20
C LYS A 42 -13.98 -1.09 19.03
N VAL A 43 -12.73 -0.80 18.68
CA VAL A 43 -11.67 -1.82 18.54
C VAL A 43 -11.44 -2.55 19.87
N ARG A 44 -11.33 -1.82 20.98
CA ARG A 44 -11.13 -2.43 22.31
C ARG A 44 -12.35 -3.23 22.77
N GLU A 45 -13.55 -2.74 22.49
CA GLU A 45 -14.79 -3.46 22.77
C GLU A 45 -14.85 -4.78 21.99
N ALA A 46 -14.59 -4.73 20.68
CA ALA A 46 -14.55 -5.91 19.83
C ALA A 46 -13.53 -6.95 20.33
N LEU A 47 -12.31 -6.50 20.67
CA LEU A 47 -11.28 -7.40 21.23
C LEU A 47 -11.74 -8.06 22.53
N LYS A 48 -12.38 -7.32 23.43
CA LYS A 48 -12.92 -7.87 24.69
C LYS A 48 -14.01 -8.91 24.44
N LEU A 49 -14.89 -8.68 23.47
CA LEU A 49 -15.93 -9.65 23.09
C LEU A 49 -15.33 -10.92 22.49
N LEU A 50 -14.35 -10.79 21.59
CA LEU A 50 -13.68 -11.93 20.97
C LEU A 50 -12.78 -12.70 21.94
N GLU A 51 -12.18 -12.03 22.92
CA GLU A 51 -11.44 -12.68 24.00
C GLU A 51 -12.38 -13.57 24.83
N LYS A 52 -13.54 -13.02 25.24
CA LYS A 52 -14.57 -13.80 25.92
C LYS A 52 -15.09 -14.97 25.08
N ALA A 53 -15.25 -14.77 23.77
CA ALA A 53 -15.63 -15.84 22.85
C ALA A 53 -14.56 -16.94 22.77
N SER A 54 -13.27 -16.56 22.75
CA SER A 54 -12.14 -17.49 22.77
C SER A 54 -12.10 -18.32 24.06
N ASP A 55 -12.37 -17.71 25.21
CA ASP A 55 -12.44 -18.40 26.50
C ASP A 55 -13.58 -19.42 26.53
N MET A 56 -14.77 -19.02 26.06
CA MET A 56 -15.92 -19.91 25.95
C MET A 56 -15.65 -21.07 24.98
N LEU A 57 -15.03 -20.79 23.84
CA LEU A 57 -14.68 -21.82 22.86
C LEU A 57 -13.69 -22.84 23.45
N SER A 58 -12.70 -22.36 24.21
CA SER A 58 -11.70 -23.21 24.88
C SER A 58 -12.34 -24.10 25.97
N GLN A 59 -13.42 -23.64 26.60
CA GLN A 59 -14.18 -24.44 27.57
C GLN A 59 -15.08 -25.49 26.91
N LEU A 60 -15.56 -25.22 25.69
CA LEU A 60 -16.39 -26.15 24.93
C LEU A 60 -15.58 -27.23 24.22
N ASP A 61 -14.29 -26.99 23.99
CA ASP A 61 -13.36 -27.90 23.32
C ASP A 61 -13.92 -28.43 21.97
N LEU A 62 -14.53 -27.52 21.20
CA LEU A 62 -15.19 -27.85 19.91
C LEU A 62 -14.22 -28.31 18.82
N PHE A 63 -12.92 -28.15 19.03
CA PHE A 63 -11.91 -28.32 18.01
C PHE A 63 -10.76 -29.20 18.52
N SER A 64 -10.64 -30.41 17.98
CA SER A 64 -9.48 -31.26 18.22
C SER A 64 -8.44 -31.16 17.10
N ARG A 65 -7.15 -31.23 17.46
CA ARG A 65 -6.03 -31.15 16.51
C ARG A 65 -5.98 -32.30 15.48
N ASN A 66 -6.72 -33.38 15.72
CA ASN A 66 -6.68 -34.60 14.90
C ASN A 66 -7.94 -34.76 14.03
N GLU A 67 -8.77 -33.72 13.93
CA GLU A 67 -10.00 -33.72 13.14
C GLU A 67 -9.79 -33.05 11.78
N ASP A 68 -10.60 -33.44 10.80
CA ASP A 68 -10.69 -32.74 9.52
C ASP A 68 -11.83 -31.72 9.52
N TRP A 69 -11.76 -30.74 8.61
CA TRP A 69 -12.84 -29.74 8.48
C TRP A 69 -14.21 -30.38 8.24
N GLU A 70 -14.25 -31.58 7.64
CA GLU A 70 -15.46 -32.39 7.38
C GLU A 70 -16.22 -32.78 8.65
N GLU A 71 -15.52 -32.94 9.77
CA GLU A 71 -16.08 -33.42 11.04
C GLU A 71 -16.71 -32.30 11.88
N ILE A 72 -16.43 -31.04 11.53
CA ILE A 72 -16.96 -29.86 12.21
C ILE A 72 -18.37 -29.56 11.70
N ALA A 73 -19.31 -29.31 12.62
CA ALA A 73 -20.66 -28.85 12.28
C ALA A 73 -20.63 -27.53 11.49
N SER A 74 -21.47 -27.40 10.47
CA SER A 74 -21.50 -26.25 9.56
C SER A 74 -21.67 -24.92 10.30
N ALA A 75 -22.41 -24.91 11.42
CA ALA A 75 -22.61 -23.74 12.27
C ALA A 75 -21.38 -23.33 13.09
N ASP A 76 -20.47 -24.27 13.36
CA ASP A 76 -19.31 -24.08 14.25
C ASP A 76 -18.04 -23.69 13.48
N LEU A 77 -17.99 -23.94 12.16
CA LEU A 77 -16.89 -23.53 11.28
C LEU A 77 -16.49 -22.05 11.44
N LYS A 78 -17.46 -21.17 11.71
CA LYS A 78 -17.22 -19.74 11.89
C LYS A 78 -16.32 -19.42 13.09
N TYR A 79 -16.28 -20.27 14.11
CA TYR A 79 -15.45 -20.03 15.30
C TYR A 79 -13.96 -20.25 15.04
N LEU A 80 -13.60 -21.01 13.99
CA LEU A 80 -12.20 -21.11 13.54
C LEU A 80 -11.61 -19.75 13.14
N MET A 81 -12.43 -18.77 12.76
CA MET A 81 -11.97 -17.42 12.41
C MET A 81 -11.55 -16.56 13.60
N LEU A 82 -11.88 -16.96 14.83
CA LEU A 82 -11.67 -16.14 16.03
C LEU A 82 -10.24 -15.57 16.16
N PRO A 83 -9.17 -16.37 16.00
CA PRO A 83 -7.82 -15.83 16.12
C PRO A 83 -7.50 -14.84 14.99
N ALA A 84 -7.95 -15.08 13.75
CA ALA A 84 -7.74 -14.13 12.64
C ALA A 84 -8.44 -12.78 12.89
N LEU A 85 -9.68 -12.81 13.40
CA LEU A 85 -10.43 -11.59 13.76
C LEU A 85 -9.73 -10.80 14.87
N LYS A 86 -9.20 -11.50 15.89
CA LYS A 86 -8.37 -10.87 16.95
C LYS A 86 -7.11 -10.24 16.38
N GLY A 87 -6.40 -10.95 15.48
CA GLY A 87 -5.23 -10.41 14.80
C GLY A 87 -5.53 -9.14 14.01
N ALA A 88 -6.60 -9.15 13.22
CA ALA A 88 -7.04 -8.01 12.42
C ALA A 88 -7.38 -6.78 13.30
N LEU A 89 -8.14 -6.97 14.38
CA LEU A 89 -8.46 -5.89 15.32
C LEU A 89 -7.24 -5.38 16.08
N THR A 90 -6.30 -6.26 16.43
CA THR A 90 -5.05 -5.89 17.10
C THR A 90 -4.23 -4.93 16.22
N LEU A 91 -4.20 -5.16 14.90
CA LEU A 91 -3.56 -4.25 13.95
C LEU A 91 -4.23 -2.87 13.86
N LYS A 92 -5.51 -2.75 14.24
CA LYS A 92 -6.23 -1.45 14.28
C LYS A 92 -5.95 -0.65 15.56
N LEU A 93 -5.30 -1.21 16.57
CA LEU A 93 -4.91 -0.47 17.78
C LEU A 93 -3.80 0.54 17.49
N VAL A 94 -3.97 1.76 18.00
CA VAL A 94 -3.00 2.84 17.83
C VAL A 94 -2.26 3.13 19.13
N GLY A 95 -0.94 2.95 19.12
CA GLY A 95 -0.04 3.29 20.24
C GLY A 95 1.43 3.11 19.86
N SER A 96 2.14 4.21 19.60
CA SER A 96 3.51 4.19 19.06
C SER A 96 4.53 3.50 19.98
N SER A 97 4.44 3.70 21.29
CA SER A 97 5.32 3.06 22.28
C SER A 97 5.07 1.57 22.46
N LYS A 98 3.92 1.07 21.98
CA LYS A 98 3.51 -0.34 22.10
C LYS A 98 3.41 -1.04 20.76
N ARG A 99 3.77 -0.38 19.64
CA ARG A 99 3.55 -0.92 18.29
C ARG A 99 4.24 -2.26 18.09
N LEU A 100 5.48 -2.42 18.56
CA LEU A 100 6.20 -3.69 18.47
C LEU A 100 5.45 -4.82 19.19
N GLY A 101 4.94 -4.57 20.40
CA GLY A 101 4.12 -5.54 21.14
C GLY A 101 2.83 -5.88 20.40
N LEU A 102 2.10 -4.88 19.90
CA LEU A 102 0.88 -5.09 19.11
C LEU A 102 1.13 -5.93 17.84
N LEU A 103 2.26 -5.72 17.17
CA LEU A 103 2.65 -6.52 16.01
C LEU A 103 2.97 -7.97 16.39
N GLN A 104 3.64 -8.19 17.53
CA GLN A 104 3.91 -9.54 18.04
C GLN A 104 2.62 -10.27 18.42
N ASP A 105 1.71 -9.59 19.12
CA ASP A 105 0.40 -10.12 19.50
C ASP A 105 -0.44 -10.47 18.24
N ALA A 106 -0.47 -9.57 17.25
CA ALA A 106 -1.17 -9.81 15.99
C ALA A 106 -0.56 -10.99 15.21
N ARG A 107 0.77 -11.10 15.17
CA ARG A 107 1.48 -12.21 14.53
C ARG A 107 1.13 -13.54 15.19
N GLU A 108 1.09 -13.59 16.52
CA GLU A 108 0.69 -14.79 17.26
C GLU A 108 -0.75 -15.20 16.91
N HIS A 109 -1.68 -14.23 16.90
CA HIS A 109 -3.06 -14.48 16.53
C HIS A 109 -3.22 -15.05 15.11
N PHE A 110 -2.55 -14.47 14.12
CA PHE A 110 -2.58 -14.98 12.75
C PHE A 110 -1.89 -16.34 12.62
N MET A 111 -0.76 -16.57 13.31
CA MET A 111 -0.07 -17.86 13.28
C MET A 111 -0.90 -18.97 13.91
N ASN A 112 -1.61 -18.69 15.02
CA ASN A 112 -2.54 -19.63 15.63
C ASN A 112 -3.66 -20.00 14.66
N PHE A 113 -4.25 -19.01 13.98
CA PHE A 113 -5.27 -19.25 12.95
C PHE A 113 -4.75 -20.12 11.79
N LEU A 114 -3.59 -19.78 11.24
CA LEU A 114 -3.00 -20.54 10.13
C LEU A 114 -2.63 -21.96 10.55
N THR A 115 -2.08 -22.14 11.74
CA THR A 115 -1.71 -23.46 12.25
C THR A 115 -2.95 -24.34 12.41
N GLN A 116 -4.03 -23.78 12.97
CA GLN A 116 -5.30 -24.48 13.15
C GLN A 116 -5.94 -24.81 11.79
N THR A 117 -6.07 -23.84 10.89
CA THR A 117 -6.67 -24.10 9.57
C THR A 117 -5.85 -25.04 8.69
N HIS A 118 -4.53 -25.09 8.90
CA HIS A 118 -3.65 -26.09 8.29
C HIS A 118 -3.87 -27.48 8.87
N SER A 119 -4.02 -27.63 10.20
CA SER A 119 -4.28 -28.96 10.80
C SER A 119 -5.61 -29.54 10.36
N TYR A 120 -6.60 -28.68 10.10
CA TYR A 120 -7.92 -29.05 9.59
C TYR A 120 -8.00 -29.19 8.06
N HIS A 121 -6.89 -29.02 7.33
CA HIS A 121 -6.84 -29.10 5.86
C HIS A 121 -7.89 -28.23 5.12
N VAL A 122 -8.17 -27.03 5.63
CA VAL A 122 -9.19 -26.13 5.05
C VAL A 122 -8.79 -25.64 3.64
N ALA A 123 -7.49 -25.50 3.41
CA ALA A 123 -6.89 -25.11 2.13
C ALA A 123 -5.44 -25.59 2.03
N ASP A 124 -4.95 -25.75 0.81
CA ASP A 124 -3.55 -26.03 0.54
C ASP A 124 -2.72 -24.74 0.58
N PHE A 125 -1.92 -24.55 1.63
CA PHE A 125 -0.98 -23.45 1.73
C PHE A 125 0.24 -23.84 2.57
N GLN A 126 1.33 -23.09 2.44
CA GLN A 126 2.54 -23.27 3.24
C GLN A 126 2.49 -22.37 4.47
N LEU A 127 2.83 -22.93 5.62
CA LEU A 127 3.00 -22.13 6.84
C LEU A 127 4.22 -21.21 6.73
N PRO A 128 4.14 -19.95 7.23
CA PRO A 128 5.23 -18.98 7.10
C PRO A 128 6.60 -19.47 7.63
N TRP A 129 6.62 -20.23 8.72
CA TRP A 129 7.87 -20.76 9.30
C TRP A 129 8.53 -21.87 8.46
N ALA A 130 7.77 -22.56 7.59
CA ALA A 130 8.34 -23.56 6.68
C ALA A 130 9.16 -22.91 5.56
N GLN A 131 8.95 -21.62 5.29
CA GLN A 131 9.69 -20.85 4.29
C GLN A 131 11.04 -20.33 4.82
N SER A 132 11.16 -20.15 6.14
CA SER A 132 12.41 -19.70 6.79
C SER A 132 13.50 -20.78 6.76
N SER A 133 13.11 -22.06 6.81
CA SER A 133 14.06 -23.18 6.81
C SER A 133 14.70 -23.47 5.45
N SER A 134 14.18 -22.91 4.35
CA SER A 134 14.72 -23.14 3.00
C SER A 134 15.70 -22.04 2.55
N THR A 135 15.91 -20.99 3.34
CA THR A 135 16.76 -19.83 3.00
C THR A 135 18.11 -19.80 3.72
N GLU A 136 18.49 -20.84 4.48
CA GLU A 136 19.84 -20.98 5.08
C GLU A 136 20.86 -21.58 4.07
N GLY A 137 20.91 -21.01 2.86
CA GLY A 137 21.91 -21.32 1.84
C GLY A 137 22.79 -20.10 1.59
N ASN A 138 23.93 -20.05 2.28
CA ASN A 138 24.95 -19.00 2.22
C ASN A 138 25.22 -18.49 0.77
N PRO A 139 24.84 -17.25 0.38
CA PRO A 139 25.12 -16.74 -0.95
C PRO A 139 26.55 -16.20 -0.96
N ALA A 140 27.50 -17.02 -1.40
CA ALA A 140 28.79 -16.52 -1.82
C ALA A 140 28.57 -15.54 -3.00
N ALA A 141 29.16 -14.35 -2.91
CA ALA A 141 29.02 -13.28 -3.89
C ALA A 141 29.59 -13.68 -5.26
N THR A 142 28.76 -14.24 -6.13
CA THR A 142 29.01 -14.46 -7.56
C THR A 142 27.91 -13.82 -8.39
N SER A 143 28.14 -13.58 -9.68
CA SER A 143 27.12 -13.08 -10.63
C SER A 143 25.85 -13.93 -10.66
N ASP A 144 25.95 -15.23 -10.32
CA ASP A 144 24.81 -16.14 -10.19
C ASP A 144 23.86 -15.72 -9.06
N ALA A 145 24.35 -15.03 -8.02
CA ALA A 145 23.51 -14.57 -6.91
C ALA A 145 22.51 -13.48 -7.33
N GLN A 146 22.86 -12.65 -8.33
CA GLN A 146 21.93 -11.64 -8.85
C GLN A 146 20.82 -12.26 -9.70
N GLU A 147 21.15 -13.26 -10.53
CA GLU A 147 20.16 -13.98 -11.34
C GLU A 147 19.23 -14.83 -10.46
N GLN A 148 19.78 -15.51 -9.44
CA GLN A 148 19.00 -16.24 -8.43
C GLN A 148 18.06 -15.31 -7.65
N ASN A 149 18.51 -14.08 -7.35
CA ASN A 149 17.68 -13.07 -6.69
C ASN A 149 16.54 -12.61 -7.61
N LEU A 150 16.79 -12.37 -8.90
CA LEU A 150 15.73 -12.03 -9.88
C LEU A 150 14.69 -13.15 -10.01
N VAL A 151 15.11 -14.41 -10.04
CA VAL A 151 14.21 -15.57 -10.09
C VAL A 151 13.40 -15.69 -8.80
N ALA A 152 14.03 -15.51 -7.63
CA ALA A 152 13.34 -15.50 -6.35
C ALA A 152 12.28 -14.38 -6.29
N MET A 153 12.63 -13.15 -6.69
CA MET A 153 11.70 -12.02 -6.77
C MET A 153 10.55 -12.29 -7.75
N ALA A 154 10.82 -12.87 -8.92
CA ALA A 154 9.79 -13.24 -9.89
C ALA A 154 8.82 -14.29 -9.31
N SER A 155 9.35 -15.30 -8.59
CA SER A 155 8.53 -16.33 -7.93
C SER A 155 7.67 -15.78 -6.80
N GLN A 156 8.21 -14.86 -5.99
CA GLN A 156 7.47 -14.18 -4.93
C GLN A 156 6.36 -13.31 -5.51
N ARG A 157 6.66 -12.54 -6.57
CA ARG A 157 5.66 -11.75 -7.31
C ARG A 157 4.56 -12.64 -7.87
N GLN A 158 4.90 -13.76 -8.50
CA GLN A 158 3.94 -14.69 -9.06
C GLN A 158 3.02 -15.28 -7.98
N THR A 159 3.59 -15.62 -6.82
CA THR A 159 2.82 -16.11 -5.66
C THR A 159 1.82 -15.07 -5.17
N LYS A 160 2.22 -13.79 -5.05
CA LYS A 160 1.30 -12.69 -4.69
C LYS A 160 0.20 -12.50 -5.72
N ILE A 161 0.52 -12.56 -7.02
CA ILE A 161 -0.49 -12.46 -8.09
C ILE A 161 -1.50 -13.61 -7.99
N GLN A 162 -1.04 -14.84 -7.74
CA GLN A 162 -1.91 -15.99 -7.60
C GLN A 162 -2.82 -15.86 -6.37
N ARG A 163 -2.27 -15.47 -5.21
CA ARG A 163 -3.07 -15.20 -4.00
C ARG A 163 -4.12 -14.13 -4.23
N TYR A 164 -3.75 -13.02 -4.88
CA TYR A 164 -4.70 -11.96 -5.21
C TYR A 164 -5.85 -12.46 -6.10
N LYS A 165 -5.55 -13.24 -7.15
CA LYS A 165 -6.57 -13.85 -8.02
C LYS A 165 -7.49 -14.79 -7.25
N GLN A 166 -6.94 -15.64 -6.39
CA GLN A 166 -7.71 -16.57 -5.54
C GLN A 166 -8.60 -15.81 -4.56
N LYS A 167 -8.06 -14.83 -3.84
CA LYS A 167 -8.80 -13.97 -2.91
C LYS A 167 -9.97 -13.28 -3.61
N LYS A 168 -9.74 -12.70 -4.78
CA LYS A 168 -10.78 -12.03 -5.57
C LYS A 168 -11.90 -12.98 -6.00
N ALA A 169 -11.56 -14.19 -6.45
CA ALA A 169 -12.54 -15.21 -6.82
C ALA A 169 -13.39 -15.66 -5.62
N VAL A 170 -12.74 -15.85 -4.46
CA VAL A 170 -13.42 -16.20 -3.20
C VAL A 170 -14.36 -15.07 -2.75
N GLU A 171 -13.91 -13.81 -2.78
CA GLU A 171 -14.72 -12.65 -2.41
C GLU A 171 -15.95 -12.49 -3.30
N GLN A 172 -15.79 -12.71 -4.61
CA GLN A 172 -16.92 -12.72 -5.54
C GLN A 172 -17.96 -13.79 -5.16
N ARG A 173 -17.52 -15.01 -4.85
CA ARG A 173 -18.43 -16.10 -4.47
C ARG A 173 -19.10 -15.87 -3.12
N LEU A 174 -18.37 -15.32 -2.15
CA LEU A 174 -18.92 -14.91 -0.86
C LEU A 174 -20.02 -13.86 -1.03
N SER A 175 -19.82 -12.87 -1.93
CA SER A 175 -20.83 -11.83 -2.18
C SER A 175 -22.15 -12.41 -2.70
N SER A 176 -22.11 -13.46 -3.53
CA SER A 176 -23.31 -14.14 -4.01
C SER A 176 -24.04 -14.98 -2.95
N LEU A 177 -23.32 -15.50 -1.95
CA LEU A 177 -23.88 -16.38 -0.91
C LEU A 177 -24.33 -15.61 0.34
N LYS A 178 -23.77 -14.42 0.59
CA LYS A 178 -23.96 -13.65 1.84
C LYS A 178 -25.43 -13.47 2.21
N SER A 179 -26.25 -12.95 1.29
CA SER A 179 -27.67 -12.65 1.59
C SER A 179 -28.50 -13.89 1.90
N ALA A 180 -28.26 -15.01 1.20
CA ALA A 180 -28.99 -16.26 1.42
C ALA A 180 -28.65 -16.90 2.77
N VAL A 181 -27.37 -16.85 3.17
CA VAL A 181 -26.91 -17.39 4.47
C VAL A 181 -27.38 -16.52 5.63
N GLU A 182 -27.23 -15.20 5.55
CA GLU A 182 -27.65 -14.27 6.61
C GLU A 182 -29.16 -14.25 6.83
N SER A 183 -29.95 -14.43 5.76
CA SER A 183 -31.42 -14.52 5.86
C SER A 183 -31.93 -15.90 6.31
N GLY A 184 -31.04 -16.89 6.48
CA GLY A 184 -31.41 -18.26 6.85
C GLY A 184 -32.16 -19.02 5.75
N GLN A 185 -32.07 -18.56 4.50
CA GLN A 185 -32.69 -19.21 3.34
C GLN A 185 -31.79 -20.26 2.68
N ALA A 186 -30.49 -20.23 3.00
CA ALA A 186 -29.53 -21.21 2.53
C ALA A 186 -29.71 -22.57 3.22
N ASP A 187 -29.57 -23.65 2.45
CA ASP A 187 -29.44 -25.01 2.99
C ASP A 187 -28.08 -25.20 3.69
N ASP A 188 -27.92 -26.31 4.43
CA ASP A 188 -26.69 -26.57 5.19
C ASP A 188 -25.44 -26.64 4.30
N GLU A 189 -25.56 -27.16 3.07
CA GLU A 189 -24.46 -27.26 2.11
C GLU A 189 -23.95 -25.86 1.72
N ARG A 190 -24.85 -24.93 1.42
CA ARG A 190 -24.51 -23.54 1.08
C ARG A 190 -23.99 -22.76 2.29
N VAL A 191 -24.53 -23.01 3.49
CA VAL A 191 -24.00 -22.43 4.74
C VAL A 191 -22.58 -22.90 5.00
N ARG A 192 -22.33 -24.21 4.84
CA ARG A 192 -21.02 -24.83 4.99
C ARG A 192 -20.02 -24.26 3.98
N GLU A 193 -20.41 -24.22 2.71
CA GLU A 193 -19.60 -23.63 1.64
C GLU A 193 -19.23 -22.18 1.94
N TYR A 194 -20.19 -21.37 2.41
CA TYR A 194 -19.96 -19.98 2.77
C TYR A 194 -18.89 -19.82 3.86
N TYR A 195 -18.98 -20.58 4.95
CA TYR A 195 -17.99 -20.48 6.03
C TYR A 195 -16.61 -21.02 5.63
N LEU A 196 -16.54 -22.07 4.79
CA LEU A 196 -15.26 -22.54 4.23
C LEU A 196 -14.61 -21.49 3.33
N LEU A 197 -15.40 -20.80 2.50
CA LEU A 197 -14.90 -19.69 1.68
C LEU A 197 -14.43 -18.52 2.56
N GLN A 198 -15.13 -18.24 3.66
CA GLN A 198 -14.72 -17.19 4.59
C GLN A 198 -13.39 -17.55 5.27
N LEU A 199 -13.18 -18.81 5.66
CA LEU A 199 -11.91 -19.29 6.20
C LEU A 199 -10.78 -19.15 5.17
N ARG A 200 -11.01 -19.56 3.92
CA ARG A 200 -10.04 -19.41 2.82
C ARG A 200 -9.66 -17.95 2.55
N ARG A 201 -10.65 -17.04 2.61
CA ARG A 201 -10.41 -15.60 2.53
C ARG A 201 -9.50 -15.13 3.68
N TRP A 202 -9.79 -15.55 4.91
CA TRP A 202 -8.97 -15.22 6.08
C TRP A 202 -7.58 -15.83 6.04
N ILE A 203 -7.39 -17.02 5.45
CA ILE A 203 -6.06 -17.62 5.23
C ILE A 203 -5.23 -16.71 4.34
N SER A 204 -5.82 -16.25 3.23
CA SER A 204 -5.14 -15.32 2.31
C SER A 204 -4.78 -14.02 3.01
N ILE A 205 -5.71 -13.41 3.77
CA ILE A 205 -5.45 -12.19 4.54
C ILE A 205 -4.34 -12.40 5.56
N SER A 206 -4.39 -13.50 6.32
CA SER A 206 -3.43 -13.78 7.39
C SER A 206 -2.00 -13.99 6.85
N LEU A 207 -1.86 -14.65 5.70
CA LEU A 207 -0.56 -14.80 5.04
C LEU A 207 0.02 -13.46 4.60
N ASP A 208 -0.80 -12.58 4.02
CA ASP A 208 -0.37 -11.25 3.59
C ASP A 208 -0.04 -10.36 4.81
N GLU A 209 -0.85 -10.41 5.87
CA GLU A 209 -0.61 -9.65 7.10
C GLU A 209 0.64 -10.12 7.84
N ILE A 210 0.95 -11.42 7.88
CA ILE A 210 2.21 -11.90 8.49
C ILE A 210 3.42 -11.33 7.74
N GLU A 211 3.41 -11.31 6.41
CA GLU A 211 4.49 -10.72 5.63
C GLU A 211 4.65 -9.21 5.95
N ASN A 212 3.54 -8.47 6.03
CA ASN A 212 3.54 -7.06 6.38
C ASN A 212 4.06 -6.83 7.81
N ILE A 213 3.62 -7.65 8.76
CA ILE A 213 4.01 -7.57 10.16
C ILE A 213 5.51 -7.84 10.32
N GLU A 214 6.05 -8.86 9.64
CA GLU A 214 7.47 -9.21 9.74
C GLU A 214 8.37 -8.10 9.18
N GLN A 215 8.00 -7.50 8.05
CA GLN A 215 8.69 -6.33 7.50
C GLN A 215 8.63 -5.13 8.46
N GLU A 216 7.47 -4.85 9.06
CA GLU A 216 7.34 -3.74 10.00
C GLU A 216 8.15 -3.97 11.29
N ILE A 217 8.16 -5.20 11.81
CA ILE A 217 8.96 -5.59 12.97
C ILE A 217 10.46 -5.38 12.69
N GLU A 218 10.94 -5.75 11.50
CA GLU A 218 12.33 -5.56 11.08
C GLU A 218 12.71 -4.06 11.10
N ILE A 219 11.89 -3.22 10.46
CA ILE A 219 12.11 -1.75 10.44
C ILE A 219 12.13 -1.16 11.85
N LEU A 220 11.21 -1.59 12.72
CA LEU A 220 11.15 -1.07 14.10
C LEU A 220 12.38 -1.48 14.91
N ARG A 221 12.90 -2.70 14.73
CA ARG A 221 14.13 -3.16 15.39
C ARG A 221 15.35 -2.39 14.90
N GLU A 222 15.48 -2.18 13.59
CA GLU A 222 16.56 -1.38 13.01
C GLU A 222 16.53 0.06 13.53
N ARG A 223 15.35 0.69 13.61
CA ARG A 223 15.18 2.03 14.18
C ARG A 223 15.68 2.10 15.63
N ASP A 224 15.32 1.13 16.46
CA ASP A 224 15.69 1.14 17.88
C ASP A 224 17.22 0.98 18.04
N SER A 225 17.85 0.10 17.25
CA SER A 225 19.33 -0.03 17.20
C SER A 225 20.07 1.22 16.69
N LEU A 226 19.51 1.93 15.70
CA LEU A 226 20.03 3.22 15.22
C LEU A 226 19.83 4.35 16.24
N GLY A 227 18.76 4.28 17.04
CA GLY A 227 18.49 5.20 18.16
C GLY A 227 19.50 5.04 19.31
N GLU A 228 19.85 3.81 19.67
CA GLU A 228 20.84 3.52 20.71
C GLU A 228 22.27 3.93 20.30
N THR A 229 22.64 3.73 19.03
CA THR A 229 23.94 4.20 18.49
C THR A 229 24.02 5.73 18.39
N SER A 230 22.87 6.42 18.33
CA SER A 230 22.80 7.89 18.33
C SER A 230 22.84 8.47 19.75
N ALA A 231 22.27 7.77 20.74
CA ALA A 231 22.31 8.18 22.15
C ALA A 231 23.72 8.08 22.77
N SER A 232 24.61 7.26 22.19
CA SER A 232 26.03 7.16 22.58
C SER A 232 26.95 8.15 21.84
N ARG A 233 26.44 8.91 20.86
CA ARG A 233 27.16 10.08 20.34
C ARG A 233 27.05 11.21 21.37
N SER A 234 28.14 11.36 22.14
CA SER A 234 28.46 12.48 23.02
C SER A 234 27.77 13.78 22.63
N SER A 235 27.32 14.53 23.65
CA SER A 235 26.86 15.93 23.64
C SER A 235 27.37 16.73 22.42
N PRO A 236 26.54 17.58 21.79
CA PRO A 236 27.00 18.42 20.68
C PRO A 236 28.27 19.15 21.10
N GLN A 237 29.44 18.71 20.61
CA GLN A 237 30.62 19.52 20.73
C GLN A 237 30.30 20.83 20.02
N GLU A 238 30.43 21.96 20.72
CA GLU A 238 30.36 23.29 20.13
C GLU A 238 31.34 23.32 18.96
N ARG A 239 30.83 23.06 17.75
CA ARG A 239 31.62 23.19 16.54
C ARG A 239 31.92 24.67 16.43
N PRO A 240 33.20 25.08 16.31
CA PRO A 240 33.50 26.48 16.08
C PRO A 240 32.71 26.96 14.85
N PRO A 241 32.12 28.17 14.90
CA PRO A 241 31.29 28.66 13.82
C PRO A 241 32.08 28.57 12.51
N LEU A 242 31.54 27.79 11.56
CA LEU A 242 32.14 27.61 10.25
C LEU A 242 32.24 29.00 9.61
N LYS A 243 33.46 29.40 9.26
CA LYS A 243 33.66 30.60 8.44
C LYS A 243 33.02 30.31 7.08
N PRO A 244 32.10 31.16 6.60
CA PRO A 244 31.55 30.98 5.27
C PRO A 244 32.70 31.06 4.26
N PHE A 245 32.96 29.97 3.55
CA PHE A 245 33.87 29.97 2.41
C PHE A 245 33.01 30.08 1.15
N VAL A 246 33.32 31.06 0.30
CA VAL A 246 32.69 31.20 -1.00
C VAL A 246 33.34 30.19 -1.93
N LEU A 247 32.58 29.24 -2.45
CA LEU A 247 33.06 28.33 -3.50
C LEU A 247 33.35 29.18 -4.75
N THR A 248 34.63 29.36 -5.06
CA THR A 248 35.13 30.24 -6.14
C THR A 248 34.65 29.85 -7.54
N ARG A 249 33.99 28.70 -7.70
CA ARG A 249 33.28 28.29 -8.92
C ARG A 249 32.04 29.13 -9.23
N SER A 250 31.45 29.81 -8.24
CA SER A 250 30.23 30.60 -8.45
C SER A 250 30.47 32.01 -9.01
N VAL A 251 31.69 32.54 -9.03
CA VAL A 251 31.92 33.91 -9.53
C VAL A 251 31.79 33.96 -11.06
N ALA A 252 32.39 33.00 -11.76
CA ALA A 252 32.23 32.87 -13.21
C ALA A 252 30.82 32.40 -13.58
N GLN A 253 30.22 31.51 -12.79
CA GLN A 253 28.86 31.02 -13.04
C GLN A 253 27.80 32.08 -12.72
N ALA A 254 28.03 32.99 -11.77
CA ALA A 254 27.19 34.15 -11.50
C ALA A 254 27.35 35.25 -12.56
N GLN A 255 28.50 35.34 -13.24
CA GLN A 255 28.63 36.18 -14.44
C GLN A 255 27.84 35.65 -15.63
N VAL A 256 27.65 34.32 -15.73
CA VAL A 256 26.92 33.69 -16.85
C VAL A 256 25.45 33.42 -16.53
N PHE A 257 25.09 33.17 -15.26
CA PHE A 257 23.74 32.78 -14.84
C PHE A 257 23.21 33.53 -13.60
N GLY A 258 23.97 34.47 -13.04
CA GLY A 258 23.48 35.37 -12.00
C GLY A 258 22.56 36.44 -12.57
N ALA A 259 21.98 37.27 -11.70
CA ALA A 259 21.11 38.42 -12.03
C ALA A 259 21.86 39.57 -12.74
N GLY A 260 22.66 39.23 -13.75
CA GLY A 260 23.57 40.09 -14.50
C GLY A 260 23.54 39.84 -16.01
N TYR A 261 22.48 39.22 -16.54
CA TYR A 261 22.10 39.43 -17.94
C TYR A 261 21.13 40.63 -18.00
N PRO A 262 21.35 41.63 -18.86
CA PRO A 262 20.38 42.69 -19.14
C PRO A 262 19.20 42.08 -19.91
N SER A 263 18.36 41.33 -19.21
CA SER A 263 17.20 40.63 -19.75
C SER A 263 15.88 41.14 -19.16
N LEU A 264 15.93 42.17 -18.32
CA LEU A 264 14.76 43.02 -18.10
C LEU A 264 14.75 44.04 -19.23
N ALA A 265 13.75 43.95 -20.10
CA ALA A 265 13.46 44.99 -21.06
C ALA A 265 13.20 46.30 -20.30
N THR A 266 14.16 47.23 -20.34
CA THR A 266 14.07 48.55 -19.71
C THR A 266 13.23 49.54 -20.52
N MET A 267 12.69 49.11 -21.65
CA MET A 267 11.79 49.89 -22.50
C MET A 267 10.45 49.19 -22.63
N THR A 268 9.38 49.97 -22.52
CA THR A 268 8.07 49.51 -22.95
C THR A 268 7.96 49.53 -24.48
N VAL A 269 6.99 48.80 -25.03
CA VAL A 269 6.72 48.78 -26.48
C VAL A 269 6.47 50.21 -27.01
N ASN A 270 5.86 51.08 -26.20
CA ASN A 270 5.66 52.49 -26.54
C ASN A 270 6.97 53.27 -26.63
N ASP A 271 7.86 53.11 -25.64
CA ASP A 271 9.19 53.76 -25.66
C ASP A 271 9.98 53.37 -26.92
N TRP A 272 9.81 52.13 -27.41
CA TRP A 272 10.44 51.64 -28.62
C TRP A 272 9.92 52.29 -29.90
N TYR A 273 8.60 52.49 -30.01
CA TYR A 273 8.02 53.21 -31.14
C TYR A 273 8.42 54.68 -31.16
N GLU A 274 8.40 55.35 -30.00
CA GLU A 274 8.79 56.77 -29.88
C GLU A 274 10.27 56.98 -30.24
N GLN A 275 11.14 56.04 -29.87
CA GLN A 275 12.57 56.12 -30.16
C GLN A 275 12.90 55.85 -31.63
N ARG A 276 12.13 54.98 -32.31
CA ARG A 276 12.20 54.83 -33.77
C ARG A 276 11.69 56.06 -34.51
N GLN A 277 10.55 56.61 -34.09
CA GLN A 277 9.98 57.81 -34.70
C GLN A 277 10.90 59.04 -34.53
N LYS A 278 11.65 59.09 -33.42
CA LYS A 278 12.66 60.13 -33.14
C LYS A 278 13.98 59.93 -33.89
N ASN A 279 14.34 58.69 -34.22
CA ASN A 279 15.56 58.34 -34.96
C ASN A 279 15.35 58.23 -36.49
N GLU A 280 14.11 58.35 -36.98
CA GLU A 280 13.78 58.38 -38.41
C GLU A 280 14.18 59.68 -39.15
N VAL A 281 15.00 60.54 -38.54
CA VAL A 281 15.65 61.69 -39.20
C VAL A 281 17.17 61.51 -39.19
N SER A 282 17.69 60.45 -39.82
CA SER A 282 18.94 60.51 -40.60
C SER A 282 19.13 59.24 -41.45
N PRO A 283 19.43 59.35 -42.76
CA PRO A 283 19.39 58.23 -43.68
C PRO A 283 20.77 57.58 -43.81
N THR A 284 20.88 56.27 -43.55
CA THR A 284 21.77 55.39 -44.33
C THR A 284 21.20 53.98 -44.28
N LEU A 285 20.35 53.70 -45.25
CA LEU A 285 19.95 52.36 -45.66
C LEU A 285 21.16 51.66 -46.27
N GLN A 286 21.46 50.46 -45.81
CA GLN A 286 21.65 49.23 -46.60
C GLN A 286 22.35 48.18 -45.73
N GLU A 287 21.96 46.91 -45.93
CA GLU A 287 22.59 45.71 -45.36
C GLU A 287 22.13 45.26 -43.97
N ALA A 288 20.85 44.87 -43.83
CA ALA A 288 20.49 43.77 -42.94
C ALA A 288 19.17 43.03 -43.31
N GLU A 289 18.61 43.27 -44.50
CA GLU A 289 17.52 42.43 -45.01
C GLU A 289 18.12 41.25 -45.76
N LYS A 290 18.29 40.13 -45.05
CA LYS A 290 18.28 38.76 -45.60
C LYS A 290 18.48 37.79 -44.45
N GLN A 291 17.38 37.28 -43.91
CA GLN A 291 17.15 35.92 -43.38
C GLN A 291 16.06 35.96 -42.31
N ALA A 292 14.81 36.04 -42.77
CA ALA A 292 13.66 35.55 -42.01
C ALA A 292 12.85 34.66 -42.97
N PRO A 293 12.73 33.34 -42.72
CA PRO A 293 11.65 32.55 -43.32
C PRO A 293 10.30 32.92 -42.66
N PRO A 294 9.18 32.82 -43.40
CA PRO A 294 7.91 33.45 -43.05
C PRO A 294 7.16 32.73 -41.91
N SER A 295 6.54 33.53 -41.04
CA SER A 295 5.55 33.08 -40.07
C SER A 295 4.29 32.63 -40.81
N GLU A 296 3.92 31.35 -40.68
CA GLU A 296 2.59 30.90 -41.07
C GLU A 296 1.57 31.41 -40.05
N THR A 297 0.59 32.09 -40.63
CA THR A 297 -0.56 32.74 -40.05
C THR A 297 -1.50 31.74 -39.38
N PHE A 298 -1.88 32.02 -38.14
CA PHE A 298 -3.07 31.44 -37.51
C PHE A 298 -4.31 31.95 -38.25
N THR A 299 -4.91 31.09 -39.08
CA THR A 299 -6.28 31.26 -39.56
C THR A 299 -7.23 30.61 -38.56
N VAL A 300 -8.03 31.46 -37.90
CA VAL A 300 -9.24 31.02 -37.19
C VAL A 300 -10.25 30.60 -38.26
N SER A 301 -10.52 29.29 -38.38
CA SER A 301 -11.67 28.78 -39.12
C SER A 301 -12.71 28.22 -38.16
N GLU A 302 -13.95 28.48 -38.53
CA GLU A 302 -15.18 28.25 -37.80
C GLU A 302 -15.47 26.75 -37.59
N LYS A 303 -16.30 26.46 -36.59
CA LYS A 303 -16.84 25.14 -36.27
C LYS A 303 -17.45 24.46 -37.51
N GLU A 304 -16.89 23.33 -37.90
CA GLU A 304 -17.60 22.26 -38.61
C GLU A 304 -17.53 20.97 -37.76
N GLU A 305 -18.61 20.19 -37.77
CA GLU A 305 -18.73 18.94 -37.00
C GLU A 305 -17.69 17.91 -37.49
N PRO A 306 -16.98 17.20 -36.58
CA PRO A 306 -15.96 16.26 -37.00
C PRO A 306 -16.58 15.01 -37.61
N ASP A 307 -16.14 14.71 -38.83
CA ASP A 307 -16.41 13.49 -39.58
C ASP A 307 -16.00 12.25 -38.75
N LEU A 308 -16.82 11.19 -38.75
CA LEU A 308 -16.63 10.03 -37.88
C LEU A 308 -15.32 9.28 -38.15
N GLU A 309 -14.82 9.32 -39.39
CA GLU A 309 -13.54 8.70 -39.78
C GLU A 309 -12.32 9.41 -39.16
N GLN A 310 -12.34 10.75 -39.02
CA GLN A 310 -11.23 11.49 -38.42
C GLN A 310 -11.06 11.24 -36.92
N LYS A 311 -12.16 10.87 -36.26
CA LYS A 311 -12.16 10.54 -34.82
C LYS A 311 -11.53 9.19 -34.55
N GLU A 312 -11.76 8.22 -35.43
CA GLU A 312 -11.14 6.89 -35.35
C GLU A 312 -9.63 6.98 -35.63
N ASP A 313 -9.21 7.79 -36.61
CA ASP A 313 -7.79 8.04 -36.90
C ASP A 313 -7.06 8.79 -35.76
N GLU A 314 -7.73 9.73 -35.09
CA GLU A 314 -7.18 10.40 -33.90
C GLU A 314 -7.00 9.44 -32.72
N ASP A 315 -7.95 8.52 -32.52
CA ASP A 315 -7.92 7.51 -31.47
C ASP A 315 -6.83 6.45 -31.72
N GLU A 316 -6.63 6.00 -32.96
CA GLU A 316 -5.53 5.09 -33.32
C GLU A 316 -4.16 5.75 -33.15
N ASN A 317 -4.02 7.02 -33.57
CA ASN A 317 -2.80 7.79 -33.36
C ASN A 317 -2.55 8.10 -31.87
N ALA A 318 -3.60 8.21 -31.05
CA ALA A 318 -3.45 8.35 -29.61
C ALA A 318 -2.92 7.04 -28.98
N LEU A 319 -3.42 5.89 -29.42
CA LEU A 319 -2.96 4.58 -28.97
C LEU A 319 -1.50 4.31 -29.37
N HIS A 320 -1.11 4.64 -30.61
CA HIS A 320 0.28 4.49 -31.07
C HIS A 320 1.24 5.36 -30.27
N ARG A 321 0.88 6.64 -30.04
CA ARG A 321 1.67 7.55 -29.19
C ARG A 321 1.77 7.06 -27.75
N MET A 322 0.73 6.42 -27.22
CA MET A 322 0.76 5.84 -25.87
C MET A 322 1.70 4.64 -25.78
N GLN A 323 1.72 3.79 -26.82
CA GLN A 323 2.66 2.66 -26.92
C GLN A 323 4.11 3.15 -27.06
N GLU A 324 4.38 4.08 -27.97
CA GLU A 324 5.72 4.68 -28.13
C GLU A 324 6.22 5.35 -26.84
N TRP A 325 5.31 5.98 -26.09
CA TRP A 325 5.64 6.59 -24.81
C TRP A 325 5.96 5.55 -23.73
N ASP A 326 5.35 4.36 -23.77
CA ASP A 326 5.67 3.26 -22.88
C ASP A 326 7.06 2.67 -23.20
N ASP A 327 7.33 2.38 -24.48
CA ASP A 327 8.63 1.88 -24.96
C ASP A 327 9.78 2.86 -24.66
N TRP A 328 9.52 4.17 -24.78
CA TRP A 328 10.51 5.19 -24.43
C TRP A 328 10.81 5.21 -22.92
N LYS A 329 9.81 5.05 -22.05
CA LYS A 329 10.03 5.00 -20.59
C LYS A 329 10.82 3.76 -20.17
N ASP A 330 10.61 2.63 -20.85
CA ASP A 330 11.36 1.39 -20.59
C ASP A 330 12.84 1.51 -20.97
N THR A 331 13.15 2.26 -22.03
CA THR A 331 14.54 2.54 -22.45
C THR A 331 15.20 3.69 -21.69
N HIS A 332 14.43 4.54 -21.00
CA HIS A 332 14.91 5.74 -20.29
C HIS A 332 14.53 5.72 -18.79
N PRO A 333 15.21 4.89 -17.96
CA PRO A 333 14.92 4.82 -16.53
C PRO A 333 15.14 6.17 -15.83
N ARG A 334 14.29 6.45 -14.84
CA ARG A 334 14.37 7.68 -14.04
C ARG A 334 15.76 7.80 -13.40
N GLY A 335 16.44 8.92 -13.66
CA GLY A 335 17.78 9.20 -13.10
C GLY A 335 18.94 9.04 -14.08
N TYR A 336 18.69 8.69 -15.35
CA TYR A 336 19.74 8.54 -16.38
C TYR A 336 20.65 9.78 -16.54
N GLY A 337 20.17 10.98 -16.20
CA GLY A 337 20.91 12.24 -16.36
C GLY A 337 21.64 12.79 -15.12
N ASN A 338 21.44 12.26 -13.91
CA ASN A 338 22.03 12.85 -12.70
C ASN A 338 22.70 11.78 -11.81
N ARG A 339 23.91 11.36 -12.20
CA ARG A 339 24.72 10.37 -11.46
C ARG A 339 25.93 10.97 -10.73
N GLN A 340 26.07 12.29 -10.74
CA GLN A 340 27.25 13.00 -10.19
C GLN A 340 26.96 13.80 -8.91
N ASN A 341 25.72 13.80 -8.41
CA ASN A 341 25.38 14.43 -7.14
C ASN A 341 25.26 13.37 -6.04
N MET A 342 26.41 12.87 -5.56
CA MET A 342 26.48 12.05 -4.35
C MET A 342 26.59 13.02 -3.17
N GLY A 343 25.44 13.41 -2.63
CA GLY A 343 25.33 14.25 -1.42
C GLY A 343 25.77 13.53 -0.15
#